data_AF-A0A6P2LD46-F1
#
_entry.id   AF-A0A6P2LD46-F1
#
_cell.length_a   1.000
_cell.length_b   1.000
_cell.length_c   1.000
_cell.angle_alpha   90.00
_cell.angle_beta   90.00
_cell.angle_gamma   90.00
#
_symmetry.space_group_name_H-M   'P 1'
#
loop_
_entity.id
_entity.type
_entity.pdbx_description
1 polymer ?
#
loop_
_entity_poly.entity_id
_entity_poly.type
_entity_poly.pdbx_seq_one_letter_code
_entity_poly.pdbx_strand_id
1 'polypeptide(L)'
;MPRLAANESLANRLSTGVRFALDIMCRMLATPPYRNAKQASLEMVDANLHLLEHAMTVNPIGGLTVKGVRLTALGRELLEEIRVAPALEAIADAWDAGDGMQEDMADTEDAGDVLHTSDQTVQPDFPNVIIEQLVTDIETDEFIPTYRNRPLGAPVSGWRARLYAYFWPHPATGYAETSAVLAPMLDTARQLADSVGKWSEGQKRLAVEFAAGVFVWGGVSQRQAYEWQQVEAVFASAIEGRVRDGARMNSGWTKVAAFATAHLEPEHGLVIWDSRVAHSLIRRIDRILLNQGYREVPAQFGRIGRVPGRGGSRTQRNPYALTGWRSGYQKWSSVYAGSALVRAIRDELNNRERRSATGDSGWQPWTLREVEMVLFMDGY
;
A
#
# COMPACT_ATOMS: atom_id res chain seq x y z
N MET A 1 18.61 28.87 -2.80
CA MET A 1 17.42 28.69 -1.93
C MET A 1 17.66 29.39 -0.59
N PRO A 2 16.70 30.16 -0.07
CA PRO A 2 16.83 30.77 1.25
C PRO A 2 16.75 29.68 2.34
N ARG A 3 17.50 29.84 3.44
CA ARG A 3 17.50 28.82 4.51
C ARG A 3 16.20 28.82 5.30
N LEU A 4 15.83 30.00 5.82
CA LEU A 4 14.60 30.32 6.56
C LEU A 4 14.21 29.32 7.66
N ALA A 5 15.18 28.85 8.42
CA ALA A 5 14.95 27.99 9.56
C ALA A 5 14.20 28.69 10.71
N ALA A 6 13.07 28.12 11.14
CA ALA A 6 12.18 28.72 12.15
C ALA A 6 11.68 27.68 13.18
N ASN A 7 11.16 28.10 14.33
CA ASN A 7 10.58 27.18 15.34
C ASN A 7 9.06 27.01 15.20
N GLU A 8 8.52 27.34 14.03
CA GLU A 8 7.09 27.24 13.71
C GLU A 8 6.75 25.86 13.12
N SER A 9 5.47 25.49 13.18
CA SER A 9 4.98 24.26 12.56
C SER A 9 5.12 24.29 11.04
N LEU A 10 5.27 23.11 10.44
CA LEU A 10 5.37 22.99 8.98
C LEU A 10 4.12 23.55 8.28
N ALA A 11 2.93 23.31 8.85
CA ALA A 11 1.67 23.81 8.32
C ALA A 11 1.63 25.35 8.27
N ASN A 12 2.00 26.03 9.36
CA ASN A 12 2.01 27.49 9.44
C ASN A 12 3.01 28.11 8.46
N ARG A 13 4.14 27.44 8.28
CA ARG A 13 5.19 27.83 7.34
C ARG A 13 4.74 27.72 5.87
N LEU A 14 3.98 26.68 5.54
CA LEU A 14 3.41 26.52 4.20
C LEU A 14 2.27 27.51 3.94
N SER A 15 1.42 27.78 4.94
CA SER A 15 0.32 28.75 4.82
C SER A 15 0.81 30.20 4.66
N THR A 16 2.00 30.51 5.17
CA THR A 16 2.67 31.81 5.00
C THR A 16 3.45 31.95 3.68
N GLY A 17 3.30 30.98 2.76
CA GLY A 17 3.88 31.05 1.42
C GLY A 17 5.33 30.60 1.33
N VAL A 18 5.95 30.09 2.41
CA VAL A 18 7.30 29.55 2.35
C VAL A 18 7.27 28.14 1.79
N ARG A 19 7.37 28.03 0.47
CA ARG A 19 7.36 26.72 -0.23
C ARG A 19 8.75 26.26 -0.66
N PHE A 20 9.63 27.20 -1.03
CA PHE A 20 10.95 26.91 -1.62
C PHE A 20 12.09 27.38 -0.71
N ALA A 21 12.12 26.90 0.53
CA ALA A 21 13.21 27.13 1.48
C ALA A 21 13.87 25.83 1.90
N LEU A 22 15.17 25.87 2.22
CA LEU A 22 15.92 24.69 2.65
C LEU A 22 15.27 24.04 3.87
N ASP A 23 14.82 24.83 4.85
CA ASP A 23 14.16 24.29 6.05
C ASP A 23 12.88 23.51 5.73
N ILE A 24 12.11 23.92 4.72
CA ILE A 24 10.90 23.21 4.30
C ILE A 24 11.28 21.86 3.69
N MET A 25 12.27 21.83 2.80
CA MET A 25 12.72 20.59 2.18
C MET A 25 13.27 19.61 3.22
N CYS A 26 14.10 20.08 4.15
CA CYS A 26 14.61 19.25 5.23
C CYS A 26 13.49 18.73 6.15
N ARG A 27 12.44 19.53 6.42
CA ARG A 27 11.26 19.07 7.17
C ARG A 27 10.42 18.06 6.42
N MET A 28 10.32 18.15 5.10
CA MET A 28 9.61 17.14 4.30
C MET A 28 10.30 15.77 4.38
N LEU A 29 11.64 15.79 4.46
CA LEU A 29 12.47 14.59 4.61
C LEU A 29 12.55 14.09 6.06
N ALA A 30 12.36 14.96 7.05
CA ALA A 30 12.36 14.59 8.46
C ALA A 30 11.15 13.70 8.80
N THR A 31 11.34 12.77 9.76
CA THR A 31 10.24 11.94 10.24
C THR A 31 9.18 12.83 10.94
N PRO A 32 7.88 12.49 10.84
CA PRO A 32 6.74 13.26 11.38
C PRO A 32 6.94 13.90 12.77
N PRO A 33 7.51 13.21 13.79
CA PRO A 33 7.73 13.81 15.10
C PRO A 33 8.63 15.06 15.07
N TYR A 34 9.53 15.15 14.10
CA TYR A 34 10.53 16.21 14.00
C TYR A 34 10.18 17.27 12.94
N ARG A 35 9.08 17.11 12.18
CA ARG A 35 8.70 18.06 11.09
C ARG A 35 8.36 19.46 11.58
N ASN A 36 7.93 19.58 12.83
CA ASN A 36 7.65 20.88 13.45
C ASN A 36 8.88 21.51 14.12
N ALA A 37 10.02 20.80 14.12
CA ALA A 37 11.28 21.38 14.54
C ALA A 37 12.04 21.99 13.35
N LYS A 38 12.88 22.98 13.65
CA LYS A 38 13.85 23.54 12.72
C LYS A 38 14.83 22.45 12.27
N GLN A 39 14.98 22.26 10.96
CA GLN A 39 15.85 21.22 10.38
C GLN A 39 17.05 21.81 9.65
N ALA A 40 16.92 23.00 9.05
CA ALA A 40 18.02 23.64 8.33
C ALA A 40 18.90 24.51 9.24
N SER A 41 19.54 23.90 10.24
CA SER A 41 20.51 24.58 11.10
C SER A 41 21.79 24.97 10.33
N LEU A 42 22.66 25.80 10.93
CA LEU A 42 23.94 26.13 10.28
C LEU A 42 24.87 24.92 10.32
N GLU A 43 24.88 24.22 11.45
CA GLU A 43 25.64 23.00 11.69
C GLU A 43 25.28 21.92 10.66
N MET A 44 24.00 21.78 10.30
CA MET A 44 23.58 20.88 9.23
C MET A 44 24.16 21.28 7.88
N VAL A 45 24.12 22.57 7.53
CA VAL A 45 24.70 23.06 6.26
C VAL A 45 26.21 22.84 6.23
N ASP A 46 26.89 23.16 7.33
CA ASP A 46 28.35 23.04 7.43
C ASP A 46 28.81 21.57 7.40
N ALA A 47 28.03 20.66 7.99
CA ALA A 47 28.27 19.20 7.87
C ALA A 47 28.07 18.67 6.44
N ASN A 48 27.30 19.38 5.62
CA ASN A 48 26.95 18.97 4.26
C ASN A 48 27.57 19.87 3.18
N LEU A 49 28.71 20.52 3.45
CA LEU A 49 29.38 21.42 2.49
C LEU A 49 29.84 20.76 1.19
N HIS A 50 29.92 19.43 1.18
CA HIS A 50 30.18 18.66 -0.03
C HIS A 50 28.99 18.70 -1.01
N LEU A 51 27.75 18.90 -0.53
CA LEU A 51 26.53 19.00 -1.33
C LEU A 51 25.98 20.43 -1.41
N LEU A 52 26.22 21.25 -0.39
CA LEU A 52 25.68 22.60 -0.24
C LEU A 52 26.81 23.63 -0.16
N GLU A 53 26.63 24.79 -0.78
CA GLU A 53 27.51 25.93 -0.57
C GLU A 53 26.70 27.17 -0.15
N HIS A 54 27.30 27.97 0.74
CA HIS A 54 26.69 29.20 1.24
C HIS A 54 26.49 30.19 0.08
N ALA A 55 25.31 30.81 0.01
CA ALA A 55 24.98 31.77 -1.04
C ALA A 55 24.09 32.90 -0.51
N MET A 56 24.12 34.05 -1.18
CA MET A 56 23.13 35.11 -0.97
C MET A 56 21.95 34.88 -1.89
N THR A 57 20.74 35.10 -1.38
CA THR A 57 19.50 34.86 -2.13
C THR A 57 18.40 35.78 -1.63
N VAL A 58 17.29 35.86 -2.33
CA VAL A 58 16.16 36.73 -1.96
C VAL A 58 15.16 35.94 -1.14
N ASN A 59 14.71 36.51 -0.03
CA ASN A 59 13.61 35.95 0.76
C ASN A 59 12.29 36.13 -0.02
N PRO A 60 11.58 35.05 -0.37
CA PRO A 60 10.36 35.13 -1.18
C PRO A 60 9.19 35.82 -0.49
N ILE A 61 9.19 35.96 0.85
CA ILE A 61 8.14 36.71 1.57
C ILE A 61 8.47 38.20 1.60
N GLY A 62 9.70 38.53 2.01
CA GLY A 62 10.07 39.91 2.36
C GLY A 62 10.82 40.67 1.27
N GLY A 63 11.21 40.03 0.17
CA GLY A 63 12.01 40.63 -0.91
C GLY A 63 13.45 41.01 -0.51
N LEU A 64 13.84 40.80 0.75
CA LEU A 64 15.15 41.14 1.26
C LEU A 64 16.19 40.07 0.93
N THR A 65 17.43 40.51 0.69
CA THR A 65 18.58 39.62 0.55
C THR A 65 18.89 38.93 1.88
N VAL A 66 18.93 37.61 1.88
CA VAL A 66 19.18 36.77 3.04
C VAL A 66 20.25 35.71 2.75
N LYS A 67 20.83 35.15 3.81
CA LYS A 67 21.70 33.99 3.71
C LYS A 67 20.88 32.76 3.32
N GLY A 68 21.36 32.05 2.30
CA GLY A 68 20.81 30.81 1.82
C GLY A 68 21.91 29.84 1.43
N VAL A 69 21.53 28.83 0.69
CA VAL A 69 22.46 27.86 0.11
C VAL A 69 22.15 27.65 -1.36
N ARG A 70 23.09 27.07 -2.08
CA ARG A 70 22.86 26.46 -3.39
C ARG A 70 23.60 25.12 -3.43
N LEU A 71 23.25 24.27 -4.39
CA LEU A 71 23.94 23.00 -4.58
C LEU A 71 25.37 23.26 -5.09
N THR A 72 26.32 22.43 -4.65
CA THR A 72 27.65 22.34 -5.26
C THR A 72 27.54 21.69 -6.65
N ALA A 73 28.67 21.56 -7.37
CA ALA A 73 28.70 20.80 -8.62
C ALA A 73 28.27 19.33 -8.40
N LEU A 74 28.86 18.68 -7.38
CA LEU A 74 28.50 17.32 -6.96
C LEU A 74 27.04 17.21 -6.54
N GLY A 75 26.54 18.18 -5.75
CA GLY A 75 25.13 18.19 -5.35
C GLY A 75 24.16 18.33 -6.53
N ARG A 76 24.56 19.02 -7.61
CA ARG A 76 23.77 19.09 -8.86
C ARG A 76 23.81 17.78 -9.64
N GLU A 77 24.98 17.16 -9.75
CA GLU A 77 25.15 15.87 -10.41
C GLU A 77 24.29 14.79 -9.73
N LEU A 78 24.39 14.66 -8.41
CA LEU A 78 23.56 13.73 -7.63
C LEU A 78 22.06 14.05 -7.75
N LEU A 79 21.68 15.33 -7.83
CA LEU A 79 20.28 15.68 -8.05
C LEU A 79 19.78 15.21 -9.42
N GLU A 80 20.60 15.33 -10.46
CA GLU A 80 20.24 14.85 -11.80
C GLU A 80 20.21 13.32 -11.85
N GLU A 81 21.12 12.62 -11.17
CA GLU A 81 21.04 11.15 -10.98
C GLU A 81 19.77 10.72 -10.24
N ILE A 82 19.39 11.46 -9.18
CA ILE A 82 18.15 11.23 -8.42
C ILE A 82 16.92 11.49 -9.28
N ARG A 83 16.93 12.54 -10.11
CA ARG A 83 15.82 12.89 -11.01
C ARG A 83 15.54 11.82 -12.06
N VAL A 84 16.55 11.05 -12.45
CA VAL A 84 16.40 9.93 -13.39
C VAL A 84 16.24 8.59 -12.68
N ALA A 85 16.27 8.54 -11.33
CA ALA A 85 16.10 7.31 -10.57
C ALA A 85 14.60 7.00 -10.36
N PRO A 86 14.03 5.99 -11.05
CA PRO A 86 12.59 5.69 -10.97
C PRO A 86 12.13 5.34 -9.55
N ALA A 87 13.04 4.83 -8.72
CA ALA A 87 12.78 4.45 -7.34
C ALA A 87 12.44 5.65 -6.43
N LEU A 88 12.97 6.85 -6.69
CA LEU A 88 12.71 8.03 -5.85
C LEU A 88 11.43 8.76 -6.27
N GLU A 89 11.10 8.80 -7.56
CA GLU A 89 9.76 9.20 -8.02
C GLU A 89 8.69 8.26 -7.46
N ALA A 90 8.91 6.95 -7.51
CA ALA A 90 8.04 5.95 -6.89
C ALA A 90 7.79 6.20 -5.39
N ILE A 91 8.84 6.54 -4.63
CA ILE A 91 8.73 6.86 -3.20
C ILE A 91 7.96 8.17 -2.98
N ALA A 92 8.27 9.22 -3.74
CA ALA A 92 7.59 10.51 -3.65
C ALA A 92 6.11 10.43 -4.07
N ASP A 93 5.81 9.62 -5.08
CA ASP A 93 4.46 9.36 -5.59
C ASP A 93 3.63 8.53 -4.62
N ALA A 94 4.22 7.49 -4.02
CA ALA A 94 3.56 6.73 -2.97
C ALA A 94 3.33 7.59 -1.70
N TRP A 95 4.25 8.51 -1.40
CA TRP A 95 4.10 9.51 -0.33
C TRP A 95 2.93 10.47 -0.58
N ASP A 96 2.79 11.00 -1.79
CA ASP A 96 1.69 11.91 -2.16
C ASP A 96 0.33 11.20 -2.30
N ALA A 97 0.31 9.92 -2.71
CA ALA A 97 -0.91 9.11 -2.86
C ALA A 97 -1.46 8.54 -1.53
N GLY A 98 -0.83 8.87 -0.39
CA GLY A 98 -1.26 8.47 0.94
C GLY A 98 -0.60 7.21 1.49
N ASP A 99 0.04 6.38 0.67
CA ASP A 99 0.65 5.11 1.13
C ASP A 99 1.97 5.32 1.88
N GLY A 100 2.68 6.43 1.61
CA GLY A 100 3.94 6.81 2.25
C GLY A 100 3.84 7.53 3.58
N MET A 101 2.63 7.71 4.12
CA MET A 101 2.46 8.18 5.49
C MET A 101 2.66 7.03 6.49
N GLN A 102 3.49 7.30 7.51
CA GLN A 102 3.77 6.39 8.62
C GLN A 102 2.45 5.93 9.29
N GLU A 103 2.31 4.64 9.55
CA GLU A 103 1.13 4.07 10.23
C GLU A 103 0.92 4.60 11.65
N ASP A 104 0.09 5.65 11.83
CA ASP A 104 -0.25 6.19 13.14
C ASP A 104 -0.98 5.16 14.01
N MET A 105 -0.47 4.98 15.24
CA MET A 105 -1.17 4.30 16.32
C MET A 105 -2.18 5.29 16.91
N ALA A 106 -3.41 5.24 16.42
CA ALA A 106 -4.62 5.64 17.13
C ALA A 106 -5.77 4.97 16.36
N ASP A 107 -6.43 3.95 16.87
CA ASP A 107 -7.24 4.00 18.09
C ASP A 107 -6.74 3.07 19.22
N THR A 108 -6.35 3.67 20.34
CA THR A 108 -6.15 3.03 21.65
C THR A 108 -7.48 2.70 22.35
N GLU A 109 -8.47 2.23 21.60
CA GLU A 109 -9.72 1.66 22.15
C GLU A 109 -9.90 0.21 21.67
N ASP A 110 -8.83 -0.58 21.59
CA ASP A 110 -8.90 -2.04 21.73
C ASP A 110 -7.52 -2.67 22.00
N ALA A 111 -6.62 -1.93 22.65
CA ALA A 111 -5.29 -2.41 23.06
C ALA A 111 -5.36 -3.33 24.30
N GLY A 112 -6.45 -4.09 24.43
CA GLY A 112 -6.71 -5.02 25.53
C GLY A 112 -6.48 -6.49 25.17
N ASP A 113 -6.30 -6.84 23.90
CA ASP A 113 -6.22 -8.25 23.49
C ASP A 113 -4.98 -8.54 22.64
N VAL A 114 -3.81 -8.20 23.21
CA VAL A 114 -2.57 -8.90 22.89
C VAL A 114 -2.48 -10.07 23.86
N LEU A 115 -3.01 -11.24 23.47
CA LEU A 115 -2.47 -12.59 23.71
C LEU A 115 -3.54 -13.68 23.49
N HIS A 116 -3.16 -14.69 22.69
CA HIS A 116 -3.77 -16.03 22.63
C HIS A 116 -5.22 -16.17 22.16
N THR A 117 -5.41 -16.13 20.84
CA THR A 117 -6.38 -17.04 20.22
C THR A 117 -5.70 -17.78 19.08
N SER A 118 -5.61 -19.11 19.20
CA SER A 118 -5.35 -19.99 18.07
C SER A 118 -6.51 -19.80 17.08
N ASP A 119 -6.36 -18.84 16.17
CA ASP A 119 -7.37 -18.54 15.17
C ASP A 119 -7.29 -19.66 14.13
N GLN A 120 -8.05 -20.74 14.36
CA GLN A 120 -8.27 -21.75 13.34
C GLN A 120 -8.99 -21.07 12.17
N THR A 121 -8.36 -21.13 11.01
CA THR A 121 -8.84 -20.55 9.76
C THR A 121 -9.99 -21.37 9.20
N VAL A 122 -11.19 -21.16 9.73
CA VAL A 122 -12.41 -21.48 8.99
C VAL A 122 -12.47 -20.52 7.81
N GLN A 123 -12.26 -21.03 6.60
CA GLN A 123 -12.50 -20.29 5.36
C GLN A 123 -13.98 -19.90 5.36
N PRO A 124 -14.31 -18.59 5.30
CA PRO A 124 -15.71 -18.19 5.23
C PRO A 124 -16.34 -18.72 3.95
N ASP A 125 -17.53 -19.30 4.06
CA ASP A 125 -18.35 -19.67 2.90
C ASP A 125 -19.19 -18.44 2.50
N PHE A 126 -18.78 -17.79 1.41
CA PHE A 126 -19.47 -16.60 0.91
C PHE A 126 -20.61 -17.03 -0.03
N PRO A 127 -21.84 -16.46 0.11
CA PRO A 127 -22.94 -16.84 -0.77
C PRO A 127 -22.60 -16.56 -2.24
N ASN A 128 -22.69 -17.57 -3.10
CA ASN A 128 -22.41 -17.47 -4.54
C ASN A 128 -23.13 -16.29 -5.19
N VAL A 129 -24.39 -16.03 -4.81
CA VAL A 129 -25.17 -14.90 -5.35
C VAL A 129 -24.50 -13.54 -5.10
N ILE A 130 -23.81 -13.36 -3.96
CA ILE A 130 -23.07 -12.12 -3.67
C ILE A 130 -21.81 -12.05 -4.53
N ILE A 131 -21.09 -13.16 -4.67
CA ILE A 131 -19.87 -13.24 -5.49
C ILE A 131 -20.18 -12.98 -6.96
N GLU A 132 -21.21 -13.65 -7.49
CA GLU A 132 -21.68 -13.47 -8.86
C GLU A 132 -22.10 -12.03 -9.12
N GLN A 133 -22.83 -11.41 -8.18
CA GLN A 133 -23.24 -10.01 -8.30
C GLN A 133 -22.03 -9.06 -8.20
N LEU A 134 -21.05 -9.31 -7.33
CA LEU A 134 -19.81 -8.52 -7.27
C LEU A 134 -19.05 -8.55 -8.58
N VAL A 135 -18.89 -9.74 -9.17
CA VAL A 135 -18.20 -9.92 -10.45
C VAL A 135 -18.95 -9.18 -11.55
N THR A 136 -20.28 -9.30 -11.60
CA THR A 136 -21.13 -8.58 -12.56
C THR A 136 -21.04 -7.07 -12.38
N ASP A 137 -21.19 -6.57 -11.15
CA ASP A 137 -21.12 -5.13 -10.85
C ASP A 137 -19.78 -4.55 -11.32
N ILE A 138 -18.65 -5.19 -11.02
CA ILE A 138 -17.33 -4.69 -11.44
C ILE A 138 -17.14 -4.79 -12.97
N GLU A 139 -17.70 -5.83 -13.61
CA GLU A 139 -17.67 -5.97 -15.07
C GLU A 139 -18.43 -4.82 -15.74
N THR A 140 -19.62 -4.46 -15.23
CA THR A 140 -20.51 -3.49 -15.89
C THR A 140 -20.33 -2.05 -15.44
N ASP A 141 -19.88 -1.81 -14.21
CA ASP A 141 -19.65 -0.46 -13.70
C ASP A 141 -18.65 0.26 -14.62
N GLU A 142 -18.86 1.55 -14.87
CA GLU A 142 -17.85 2.40 -15.51
C GLU A 142 -16.73 2.70 -14.50
N PHE A 143 -15.48 2.71 -14.95
CA PHE A 143 -14.33 3.05 -14.13
C PHE A 143 -13.38 3.99 -14.82
N ILE A 144 -12.93 5.01 -14.10
CA ILE A 144 -11.91 5.94 -14.55
C ILE A 144 -10.71 5.81 -13.61
N PRO A 145 -9.53 5.38 -14.11
CA PRO A 145 -8.33 5.37 -13.31
C PRO A 145 -8.10 6.72 -12.66
N THR A 146 -7.72 6.74 -11.38
CA THR A 146 -7.54 7.97 -10.63
C THR A 146 -6.10 8.05 -10.13
N TYR A 147 -5.42 9.16 -10.40
CA TYR A 147 -4.10 9.45 -9.88
C TYR A 147 -4.14 10.77 -9.10
N ARG A 148 -3.76 10.73 -7.81
CA ARG A 148 -3.74 11.91 -6.93
C ARG A 148 -5.08 12.68 -6.93
N ASN A 149 -6.20 11.95 -6.79
CA ASN A 149 -7.58 12.45 -6.83
C ASN A 149 -7.98 13.14 -8.16
N ARG A 150 -7.30 12.81 -9.25
CA ARG A 150 -7.64 13.29 -10.60
C ARG A 150 -7.93 12.11 -11.52
N PRO A 151 -9.02 12.17 -12.30
CA PRO A 151 -9.28 11.17 -13.32
C PRO A 151 -8.16 11.18 -14.36
N LEU A 152 -7.78 9.99 -14.82
CA LEU A 152 -6.72 9.74 -15.78
C LEU A 152 -7.29 8.95 -16.96
N GLY A 153 -7.26 9.54 -18.15
CA GLY A 153 -7.71 8.89 -19.38
C GLY A 153 -9.24 8.83 -19.52
N ALA A 154 -9.69 7.96 -20.43
CA ALA A 154 -11.10 7.71 -20.69
C ALA A 154 -11.66 6.63 -19.74
N PRO A 155 -12.97 6.60 -19.50
CA PRO A 155 -13.59 5.51 -18.77
C PRO A 155 -13.41 4.16 -19.46
N VAL A 156 -13.28 3.11 -18.66
CA VAL A 156 -13.19 1.72 -19.08
C VAL A 156 -14.22 0.86 -18.35
N SER A 157 -14.67 -0.20 -18.99
CA SER A 157 -15.57 -1.21 -18.42
C SER A 157 -15.02 -2.61 -18.67
N GLY A 158 -15.36 -3.55 -17.79
CA GLY A 158 -14.88 -4.92 -17.83
C GLY A 158 -13.59 -5.14 -17.04
N TRP A 159 -13.46 -6.34 -16.44
CA TRP A 159 -12.34 -6.69 -15.57
C TRP A 159 -10.99 -6.57 -16.28
N ARG A 160 -10.85 -7.08 -17.52
CA ARG A 160 -9.59 -7.02 -18.28
C ARG A 160 -9.18 -5.60 -18.63
N ALA A 161 -10.13 -4.75 -19.04
CA ALA A 161 -9.83 -3.36 -19.36
C ALA A 161 -9.36 -2.59 -18.10
N ARG A 162 -9.98 -2.85 -16.95
CA ARG A 162 -9.53 -2.30 -15.65
C ARG A 162 -8.12 -2.78 -15.29
N LEU A 163 -7.80 -4.06 -15.52
CA LEU A 163 -6.46 -4.59 -15.30
C LEU A 163 -5.43 -3.91 -16.21
N TYR A 164 -5.72 -3.73 -17.50
CA TYR A 164 -4.80 -3.04 -18.41
C TYR A 164 -4.68 -1.54 -18.14
N ALA A 165 -5.64 -0.94 -17.45
CA ALA A 165 -5.57 0.43 -16.96
C ALA A 165 -4.84 0.56 -15.60
N TYR A 166 -4.41 -0.56 -15.00
CA TYR A 166 -3.63 -0.55 -13.76
C TYR A 166 -2.30 0.16 -13.97
N PHE A 167 -1.91 0.94 -12.97
CA PHE A 167 -0.57 1.49 -12.85
C PHE A 167 -0.16 1.55 -11.38
N TRP A 168 1.12 1.35 -11.12
CA TRP A 168 1.72 1.60 -9.80
C TRP A 168 3.23 1.75 -9.90
N PRO A 169 3.84 2.70 -9.17
CA PRO A 169 3.20 3.75 -8.37
C PRO A 169 2.75 4.96 -9.19
N HIS A 170 3.25 5.08 -10.42
CA HIS A 170 3.00 6.20 -11.32
C HIS A 170 2.28 5.72 -12.60
N PRO A 171 1.43 6.53 -13.25
CA PRO A 171 0.79 6.22 -14.53
C PRO A 171 1.71 5.79 -15.67
N ALA A 172 3.01 6.09 -15.58
CA ALA A 172 4.02 5.66 -16.55
C ALA A 172 4.46 4.20 -16.36
N THR A 173 4.10 3.57 -15.23
CA THR A 173 4.43 2.19 -14.89
C THR A 173 3.14 1.38 -14.87
N GLY A 174 2.80 0.80 -16.03
CA GLY A 174 1.57 0.04 -16.21
C GLY A 174 1.63 -1.37 -15.62
N TYR A 175 0.61 -2.16 -15.91
CA TYR A 175 0.50 -3.55 -15.47
C TYR A 175 1.70 -4.41 -15.90
N ALA A 176 2.11 -4.35 -17.17
CA ALA A 176 3.19 -5.19 -17.70
C ALA A 176 4.53 -4.86 -17.04
N GLU A 177 4.86 -3.58 -16.93
CA GLU A 177 6.09 -3.10 -16.29
C GLU A 177 6.10 -3.43 -14.81
N THR A 178 4.96 -3.24 -14.10
CA THR A 178 4.84 -3.62 -12.69
C THR A 178 5.09 -5.11 -12.50
N SER A 179 4.46 -5.96 -13.32
CA SER A 179 4.64 -7.42 -13.25
C SER A 179 6.10 -7.82 -13.49
N ALA A 180 6.78 -7.19 -14.44
CA ALA A 180 8.21 -7.44 -14.69
C ALA A 180 9.10 -7.05 -13.49
N VAL A 181 8.80 -5.90 -12.85
CA VAL A 181 9.53 -5.46 -11.64
C VAL A 181 9.31 -6.40 -10.46
N LEU A 182 8.12 -6.99 -10.34
CA LEU A 182 7.77 -7.87 -9.22
C LEU A 182 8.32 -9.29 -9.37
N ALA A 183 8.58 -9.77 -10.59
CA ALA A 183 9.01 -11.14 -10.83
C ALA A 183 10.24 -11.57 -10.00
N PRO A 184 11.35 -10.80 -9.92
CA PRO A 184 12.49 -11.17 -9.07
C PRO A 184 12.17 -11.21 -7.57
N MET A 185 11.23 -10.37 -7.12
CA MET A 185 10.80 -10.35 -5.72
C MET A 185 9.96 -11.60 -5.40
N LEU A 186 9.09 -12.03 -6.33
CA LEU A 186 8.32 -13.27 -6.21
C LEU A 186 9.25 -14.50 -6.19
N ASP A 187 10.28 -14.52 -7.03
CA ASP A 187 11.29 -15.60 -7.02
C ASP A 187 12.04 -15.65 -5.69
N THR A 188 12.43 -14.49 -5.15
CA THR A 188 13.08 -14.39 -3.84
C THR A 188 12.15 -14.88 -2.72
N ALA A 189 10.88 -14.46 -2.75
CA ALA A 189 9.88 -14.89 -1.78
C ALA A 189 9.67 -16.41 -1.81
N ARG A 190 9.62 -17.01 -3.00
CA ARG A 190 9.52 -18.47 -3.16
C ARG A 190 10.72 -19.19 -2.53
N GLN A 191 11.94 -18.75 -2.82
CA GLN A 191 13.15 -19.36 -2.23
C GLN A 191 13.17 -19.31 -0.71
N LEU A 192 12.72 -18.19 -0.13
CA LEU A 192 12.58 -18.04 1.31
C LEU A 192 11.46 -18.92 1.87
N ALA A 193 10.32 -19.03 1.18
CA ALA A 193 9.20 -19.86 1.59
C ALA A 193 9.55 -21.35 1.62
N ASP A 194 10.30 -21.87 0.63
CA ASP A 194 10.71 -23.28 0.52
C ASP A 194 11.51 -23.77 1.74
N SER A 195 12.10 -22.87 2.52
CA SER A 195 12.97 -23.17 3.65
C SER A 195 12.59 -22.45 4.95
N VAL A 196 11.37 -21.92 5.03
CA VAL A 196 10.86 -21.20 6.21
C VAL A 196 11.02 -22.05 7.48
N GLY A 197 11.51 -21.46 8.57
CA GLY A 197 11.82 -22.16 9.83
C GLY A 197 13.21 -22.81 9.88
N LYS A 198 13.95 -22.82 8.76
CA LYS A 198 15.30 -23.39 8.66
C LYS A 198 16.26 -22.49 7.88
N TRP A 199 16.06 -21.18 7.94
CA TRP A 199 16.89 -20.22 7.21
C TRP A 199 18.34 -20.22 7.69
N SER A 200 19.26 -20.34 6.73
CA SER A 200 20.68 -20.03 6.94
C SER A 200 20.91 -18.56 7.27
N GLU A 201 22.08 -18.20 7.79
CA GLU A 201 22.44 -16.78 8.02
C GLU A 201 22.37 -15.92 6.75
N GLY A 202 22.63 -16.51 5.58
CA GLY A 202 22.41 -15.85 4.29
C GLY A 202 20.94 -15.54 4.04
N GLN A 203 20.06 -16.52 4.27
CA GLN A 203 18.61 -16.37 4.07
C GLN A 203 17.97 -15.44 5.10
N LYS A 204 18.45 -15.42 6.34
CA LYS A 204 17.99 -14.46 7.36
C LYS A 204 18.22 -13.02 6.91
N ARG A 205 19.42 -12.71 6.39
CA ARG A 205 19.72 -11.37 5.83
C ARG A 205 18.86 -11.08 4.61
N LEU A 206 18.80 -12.03 3.68
CA LEU A 206 17.97 -11.91 2.47
C LEU A 206 16.49 -11.67 2.80
N ALA A 207 15.95 -12.29 3.85
CA ALA A 207 14.56 -12.09 4.28
C ALA A 207 14.30 -10.65 4.75
N VAL A 208 15.23 -10.05 5.49
CA VAL A 208 15.14 -8.64 5.94
C VAL A 208 15.24 -7.69 4.75
N GLU A 209 16.20 -7.94 3.84
CA GLU A 209 16.37 -7.17 2.60
C GLU A 209 15.15 -7.28 1.69
N PHE A 210 14.59 -8.48 1.54
CA PHE A 210 13.36 -8.75 0.82
C PHE A 210 12.18 -7.95 1.40
N ALA A 211 11.95 -8.03 2.71
CA ALA A 211 10.88 -7.29 3.36
C ALA A 211 11.07 -5.77 3.19
N ALA A 212 12.30 -5.28 3.32
CA ALA A 212 12.63 -3.87 3.07
C ALA A 212 12.31 -3.46 1.62
N GLY A 213 12.68 -4.30 0.64
CA GLY A 213 12.35 -4.09 -0.77
C GLY A 213 10.85 -4.03 -1.02
N VAL A 214 10.08 -4.95 -0.42
CA VAL A 214 8.61 -4.97 -0.51
C VAL A 214 7.99 -3.70 0.08
N PHE A 215 8.54 -3.23 1.21
CA PHE A 215 8.10 -1.99 1.84
C PHE A 215 8.39 -0.76 0.99
N VAL A 216 9.59 -0.68 0.38
CA VAL A 216 9.95 0.39 -0.54
C VAL A 216 9.05 0.39 -1.78
N TRP A 217 8.89 -0.76 -2.44
CA TRP A 217 8.02 -0.89 -3.61
C TRP A 217 6.55 -0.56 -3.30
N GLY A 218 6.06 -1.05 -2.16
CA GLY A 218 4.70 -0.78 -1.70
C GLY A 218 4.51 0.61 -1.11
N GLY A 219 5.56 1.43 -1.08
CA GLY A 219 5.50 2.80 -0.58
C GLY A 219 5.23 2.91 0.92
N VAL A 220 5.48 1.88 1.72
CA VAL A 220 5.11 1.81 3.14
C VAL A 220 6.34 1.75 4.03
N SER A 221 6.54 2.73 4.90
CA SER A 221 7.63 2.68 5.89
C SER A 221 7.18 1.99 7.19
N GLN A 222 8.04 1.14 7.76
CA GLN A 222 7.79 0.51 9.06
C GLN A 222 8.33 1.40 10.20
N ARG A 223 7.51 1.64 11.22
CA ARG A 223 7.91 2.44 12.40
C ARG A 223 8.88 1.73 13.32
N GLN A 224 8.63 0.44 13.52
CA GLN A 224 9.42 -0.39 14.41
C GLN A 224 10.44 -1.14 13.57
N ALA A 225 11.70 -1.08 14.01
CA ALA A 225 12.72 -2.01 13.53
C ALA A 225 12.17 -3.45 13.59
N TYR A 226 12.51 -4.24 12.60
CA TYR A 226 12.18 -5.66 12.52
C TYR A 226 13.44 -6.40 12.15
N GLU A 227 13.49 -7.64 12.62
CA GLU A 227 14.56 -8.58 12.35
C GLU A 227 13.98 -9.76 11.55
N TRP A 228 14.85 -10.68 11.16
CA TRP A 228 14.48 -11.85 10.36
C TRP A 228 13.41 -12.71 11.04
N GLN A 229 13.34 -12.74 12.38
CA GLN A 229 12.33 -13.52 13.12
C GLN A 229 10.90 -13.05 12.83
N GLN A 230 10.67 -11.74 12.72
CA GLN A 230 9.33 -11.22 12.38
C GLN A 230 8.98 -11.54 10.93
N VAL A 231 9.95 -11.47 10.02
CA VAL A 231 9.73 -11.85 8.62
C VAL A 231 9.39 -13.35 8.52
N GLU A 232 10.15 -14.21 9.21
CA GLU A 232 9.90 -15.65 9.26
C GLU A 232 8.53 -15.97 9.86
N ALA A 233 8.16 -15.29 10.96
CA ALA A 233 6.85 -15.46 11.57
C ALA A 233 5.70 -15.08 10.62
N VAL A 234 5.85 -14.01 9.83
CA VAL A 234 4.87 -13.61 8.80
C VAL A 234 4.80 -14.64 7.67
N PHE A 235 5.94 -15.08 7.13
CA PHE A 235 5.99 -16.13 6.11
C PHE A 235 5.30 -17.41 6.58
N ALA A 236 5.70 -17.89 7.75
CA ALA A 236 5.16 -19.12 8.30
C ALA A 236 3.67 -18.99 8.63
N SER A 237 3.23 -17.83 9.15
CA SER A 237 1.81 -17.61 9.41
C SER A 237 0.98 -17.60 8.13
N ALA A 238 1.51 -16.98 7.07
CA ALA A 238 0.86 -16.91 5.78
C ALA A 238 0.73 -18.31 5.14
N ILE A 239 1.83 -19.08 5.12
CA ILE A 239 1.90 -20.41 4.49
C ILE A 239 1.07 -21.44 5.26
N GLU A 240 1.13 -21.44 6.60
CA GLU A 240 0.42 -22.42 7.41
C GLU A 240 -1.05 -22.07 7.65
N GLY A 241 -1.48 -20.86 7.28
CA GLY A 241 -2.83 -20.37 7.56
C GLY A 241 -3.14 -20.28 9.06
N ARG A 242 -2.13 -20.12 9.92
CA ARG A 242 -2.28 -19.97 11.37
C ARG A 242 -1.30 -18.93 11.89
N VAL A 243 -1.74 -18.05 12.79
CA VAL A 243 -0.88 -16.98 13.31
C VAL A 243 0.19 -17.56 14.24
N ARG A 244 1.46 -17.25 13.96
CA ARG A 244 2.60 -17.52 14.84
C ARG A 244 2.96 -16.29 15.66
N ASP A 245 3.55 -16.51 16.82
CA ASP A 245 4.04 -15.45 17.69
C ASP A 245 5.06 -14.56 16.95
N GLY A 246 4.88 -13.24 17.07
CA GLY A 246 5.73 -12.25 16.41
C GLY A 246 5.37 -11.94 14.96
N ALA A 247 4.36 -12.60 14.38
CA ALA A 247 3.89 -12.31 13.03
C ALA A 247 3.15 -10.97 12.96
N ARG A 248 3.87 -9.92 12.58
CA ARG A 248 3.32 -8.56 12.45
C ARG A 248 2.26 -8.48 11.36
N MET A 249 1.29 -7.59 11.55
CA MET A 249 0.24 -7.37 10.57
C MET A 249 -0.14 -5.90 10.44
N ASN A 250 -0.06 -5.39 9.22
CA ASN A 250 -0.51 -4.06 8.76
C ASN A 250 -0.47 -4.05 7.22
N SER A 251 -0.80 -2.93 6.56
CA SER A 251 -0.85 -2.87 5.09
C SER A 251 0.49 -3.10 4.39
N GLY A 252 1.62 -3.02 5.11
CA GLY A 252 2.93 -3.44 4.60
C GLY A 252 3.17 -4.93 4.80
N TRP A 253 2.91 -5.46 5.99
CA TRP A 253 3.08 -6.89 6.27
C TRP A 253 2.11 -7.78 5.48
N THR A 254 0.94 -7.27 5.06
CA THR A 254 0.09 -7.98 4.09
C THR A 254 0.78 -8.15 2.74
N LYS A 255 1.64 -7.22 2.33
CA LYS A 255 2.46 -7.35 1.13
C LYS A 255 3.45 -8.51 1.29
N VAL A 256 4.20 -8.51 2.37
CA VAL A 256 5.15 -9.60 2.67
C VAL A 256 4.43 -10.97 2.68
N ALA A 257 3.27 -11.06 3.33
CA ALA A 257 2.46 -12.28 3.37
C ALA A 257 1.94 -12.72 1.98
N ALA A 258 1.49 -11.77 1.15
CA ALA A 258 1.03 -12.05 -0.21
C ALA A 258 2.15 -12.61 -1.09
N PHE A 259 3.32 -11.97 -1.09
CA PHE A 259 4.49 -12.49 -1.83
C PHE A 259 4.94 -13.86 -1.31
N ALA A 260 4.93 -14.06 0.02
CA ALA A 260 5.31 -15.34 0.64
C ALA A 260 4.41 -16.50 0.21
N THR A 261 3.18 -16.24 -0.24
CA THR A 261 2.18 -17.27 -0.59
C THR A 261 1.80 -17.29 -2.07
N ALA A 262 2.34 -16.39 -2.90
CA ALA A 262 2.03 -16.31 -4.33
C ALA A 262 2.29 -17.63 -5.08
N HIS A 263 3.32 -18.37 -4.69
CA HIS A 263 3.64 -19.69 -5.25
C HIS A 263 2.67 -20.81 -4.85
N LEU A 264 1.74 -20.54 -3.92
CA LEU A 264 0.69 -21.46 -3.47
C LEU A 264 -0.66 -21.19 -4.15
N GLU A 265 -0.69 -20.35 -5.19
CA GLU A 265 -1.86 -20.29 -6.07
C GLU A 265 -2.05 -21.61 -6.84
N PRO A 266 -3.30 -22.03 -7.08
CA PRO A 266 -4.54 -21.27 -6.85
C PRO A 266 -5.20 -21.40 -5.46
N GLU A 267 -4.82 -22.34 -4.60
CA GLU A 267 -5.61 -22.67 -3.41
C GLU A 267 -5.33 -21.77 -2.19
N HIS A 268 -4.06 -21.43 -1.96
CA HIS A 268 -3.63 -20.86 -0.67
C HIS A 268 -2.97 -19.48 -0.75
N GLY A 269 -2.85 -18.91 -1.95
CA GLY A 269 -2.33 -17.54 -2.13
C GLY A 269 -3.11 -16.51 -1.31
N LEU A 270 -2.39 -15.59 -0.66
CA LEU A 270 -2.95 -14.42 0.01
C LEU A 270 -2.80 -13.18 -0.86
N VAL A 271 -3.70 -12.22 -0.65
CA VAL A 271 -3.65 -10.91 -1.33
C VAL A 271 -3.08 -9.83 -0.42
N ILE A 272 -2.59 -8.74 -1.01
CA ILE A 272 -2.31 -7.49 -0.32
C ILE A 272 -3.65 -6.92 0.15
N TRP A 273 -4.04 -7.30 1.36
CA TRP A 273 -5.26 -6.82 1.99
C TRP A 273 -5.04 -5.43 2.59
N ASP A 274 -5.07 -4.40 1.75
CA ASP A 274 -4.91 -3.01 2.15
C ASP A 274 -6.22 -2.21 2.14
N SER A 275 -6.11 -0.91 2.43
CA SER A 275 -7.26 -0.02 2.52
C SER A 275 -7.99 0.21 1.21
N ARG A 276 -7.34 0.02 0.05
CA ARG A 276 -7.96 0.20 -1.27
C ARG A 276 -8.73 -1.06 -1.65
N VAL A 277 -8.09 -2.22 -1.54
CA VAL A 277 -8.74 -3.52 -1.81
C VAL A 277 -9.93 -3.73 -0.87
N ALA A 278 -9.75 -3.54 0.43
CA ALA A 278 -10.84 -3.68 1.40
C ALA A 278 -11.99 -2.69 1.12
N HIS A 279 -11.67 -1.43 0.80
CA HIS A 279 -12.70 -0.43 0.52
C HIS A 279 -13.50 -0.75 -0.75
N SER A 280 -12.82 -1.14 -1.83
CA SER A 280 -13.43 -1.52 -3.11
C SER A 280 -14.46 -2.64 -2.94
N LEU A 281 -14.12 -3.67 -2.16
CA LEU A 281 -15.01 -4.80 -1.90
C LEU A 281 -16.12 -4.46 -0.92
N ILE A 282 -15.79 -3.87 0.24
CA ILE A 282 -16.78 -3.58 1.29
C ILE A 282 -17.86 -2.64 0.75
N ARG A 283 -17.49 -1.58 0.02
CA ARG A 283 -18.46 -0.64 -0.60
C ARG A 283 -19.51 -1.36 -1.45
N ARG A 284 -19.09 -2.34 -2.26
CA ARG A 284 -19.98 -3.07 -3.17
C ARG A 284 -20.79 -4.13 -2.45
N ILE A 285 -20.17 -4.88 -1.54
CA ILE A 285 -20.88 -5.85 -0.69
C ILE A 285 -21.97 -5.14 0.12
N ASP A 286 -21.65 -3.98 0.70
CA ASP A 286 -22.58 -3.14 1.45
C ASP A 286 -23.81 -2.78 0.61
N ARG A 287 -23.59 -2.28 -0.62
CA ARG A 287 -24.66 -1.99 -1.60
C ARG A 287 -25.50 -3.22 -1.94
N ILE A 288 -24.87 -4.35 -2.26
CA ILE A 288 -25.56 -5.59 -2.66
C ILE A 288 -26.44 -6.09 -1.50
N LEU A 289 -25.89 -6.16 -0.29
CA LEU A 289 -26.61 -6.62 0.89
C LEU A 289 -27.77 -5.68 1.27
N LEU A 290 -27.59 -4.35 1.15
CA LEU A 290 -28.67 -3.39 1.36
C LEU A 290 -29.83 -3.63 0.39
N ASN A 291 -29.52 -3.86 -0.89
CA ASN A 291 -30.52 -4.17 -1.92
C ASN A 291 -31.23 -5.50 -1.67
N GLN A 292 -30.58 -6.45 -0.99
CA GLN A 292 -31.17 -7.70 -0.52
C GLN A 292 -31.93 -7.57 0.81
N GLY A 293 -32.04 -6.36 1.38
CA GLY A 293 -32.82 -6.09 2.58
C GLY A 293 -32.05 -6.22 3.90
N TYR A 294 -30.75 -6.51 3.87
CA TYR A 294 -29.94 -6.53 5.10
C TYR A 294 -29.78 -5.13 5.70
N ARG A 295 -29.60 -5.07 7.02
CA ARG A 295 -29.32 -3.84 7.78
C ARG A 295 -28.06 -3.94 8.65
N GLU A 296 -27.58 -5.17 8.83
CA GLU A 296 -26.36 -5.50 9.57
C GLU A 296 -25.50 -6.42 8.69
N VAL A 297 -24.19 -6.41 8.93
CA VAL A 297 -23.24 -7.28 8.23
C VAL A 297 -23.47 -8.75 8.63
N PRO A 298 -23.78 -9.65 7.68
CA PRO A 298 -23.92 -11.08 7.97
C PRO A 298 -22.64 -11.69 8.53
N ALA A 299 -22.78 -12.71 9.38
CA ALA A 299 -21.66 -13.35 10.08
C ALA A 299 -20.53 -13.82 9.14
N GLN A 300 -20.87 -14.33 7.94
CA GLN A 300 -19.89 -14.76 6.93
C GLN A 300 -18.93 -13.64 6.47
N PHE A 301 -19.35 -12.37 6.54
CA PHE A 301 -18.52 -11.21 6.21
C PHE A 301 -17.88 -10.57 7.45
N GLY A 302 -18.19 -11.06 8.65
CA GLY A 302 -17.77 -10.44 9.92
C GLY A 302 -16.26 -10.39 10.15
N ARG A 303 -15.50 -11.28 9.47
CA ARG A 303 -14.03 -11.31 9.54
C ARG A 303 -13.35 -10.45 8.48
N ILE A 304 -14.03 -9.95 7.45
CA ILE A 304 -13.40 -9.11 6.40
C ILE A 304 -12.91 -7.79 6.99
N GLY A 305 -13.78 -7.07 7.69
CA GLY A 305 -13.45 -5.85 8.43
C GLY A 305 -12.94 -4.67 7.60
N ARG A 306 -13.20 -3.45 8.09
CA ARG A 306 -12.72 -2.20 7.48
C ARG A 306 -11.22 -2.05 7.70
N VAL A 307 -10.53 -1.54 6.69
CA VAL A 307 -9.13 -1.10 6.79
C VAL A 307 -9.11 0.40 6.54
N PRO A 308 -8.65 1.23 7.50
CA PRO A 308 -8.65 2.68 7.36
C PRO A 308 -7.76 3.09 6.19
N GLY A 309 -8.26 4.02 5.38
CA GLY A 309 -7.47 4.67 4.32
C GLY A 309 -6.42 5.60 4.92
N ARG A 310 -5.31 5.78 4.21
CA ARG A 310 -4.30 6.78 4.54
C ARG A 310 -4.49 8.01 3.65
N GLY A 311 -4.59 9.20 4.24
CA GLY A 311 -4.67 10.46 3.51
C GLY A 311 -6.09 11.00 3.28
N GLY A 312 -6.18 12.33 3.13
CA GLY A 312 -7.43 13.11 3.10
C GLY A 312 -8.28 13.01 1.83
N SER A 313 -8.09 11.98 0.99
CA SER A 313 -9.00 11.71 -0.14
C SER A 313 -10.33 11.13 0.33
N ARG A 314 -10.34 10.39 1.44
CA ARG A 314 -11.56 9.83 2.04
C ARG A 314 -11.99 10.67 3.24
N THR A 315 -12.96 11.56 3.01
CA THR A 315 -13.45 12.52 4.03
C THR A 315 -14.48 11.93 5.00
N GLN A 316 -14.99 10.72 4.75
CA GLN A 316 -16.03 10.11 5.57
C GLN A 316 -15.45 9.15 6.63
N ARG A 317 -15.76 9.45 7.90
CA ARG A 317 -15.37 8.65 9.08
C ARG A 317 -15.99 7.24 9.09
N ASN A 318 -17.11 7.05 8.38
CA ASN A 318 -17.69 5.74 8.08
C ASN A 318 -18.43 5.79 6.72
N PRO A 319 -17.82 5.27 5.62
CA PRO A 319 -18.44 5.33 4.30
C PRO A 319 -19.46 4.21 4.03
N TYR A 320 -19.74 3.33 5.00
CA TYR A 320 -20.57 2.14 4.79
C TYR A 320 -21.93 2.30 5.48
N ALA A 321 -22.99 1.87 4.79
CA ALA A 321 -24.36 2.05 5.23
C ALA A 321 -24.89 0.90 6.08
N LEU A 322 -24.34 -0.33 5.97
CA LEU A 322 -24.63 -1.38 6.95
C LEU A 322 -23.91 -1.13 8.27
N THR A 323 -24.59 -1.47 9.36
CA THR A 323 -23.98 -1.54 10.68
C THR A 323 -23.23 -2.86 10.86
N GLY A 324 -22.20 -2.88 11.72
CA GLY A 324 -21.50 -4.12 12.08
C GLY A 324 -20.18 -4.41 11.35
N TRP A 325 -19.77 -3.59 10.38
CA TRP A 325 -18.41 -3.68 9.82
C TRP A 325 -17.38 -3.40 10.93
N ARG A 326 -16.68 -4.42 11.44
CA ARG A 326 -15.63 -4.26 12.46
C ARG A 326 -14.33 -3.73 11.84
N SER A 327 -13.39 -3.25 12.65
CA SER A 327 -12.03 -2.99 12.15
C SER A 327 -11.32 -4.31 11.85
N GLY A 328 -10.87 -4.47 10.61
CA GLY A 328 -9.99 -5.53 10.13
C GLY A 328 -8.51 -5.11 10.09
N TYR A 329 -8.22 -3.85 10.42
CA TYR A 329 -6.85 -3.34 10.40
C TYR A 329 -5.95 -4.10 11.38
N GLN A 330 -4.75 -4.46 10.93
CA GLN A 330 -3.74 -5.20 11.69
C GLN A 330 -4.19 -6.60 12.18
N LYS A 331 -5.21 -7.21 11.54
CA LYS A 331 -5.73 -8.54 11.91
C LYS A 331 -5.47 -9.58 10.84
N TRP A 332 -4.81 -10.68 11.21
CA TRP A 332 -4.60 -11.82 10.33
C TRP A 332 -5.90 -12.46 9.85
N SER A 333 -6.90 -12.58 10.72
CA SER A 333 -8.23 -13.09 10.35
C SER A 333 -8.89 -12.30 9.22
N SER A 334 -8.64 -11.00 9.15
CA SER A 334 -9.09 -10.12 8.06
C SER A 334 -8.36 -10.40 6.76
N VAL A 335 -7.04 -10.61 6.80
CA VAL A 335 -6.25 -11.00 5.61
C VAL A 335 -6.70 -12.35 5.06
N TYR A 336 -6.89 -13.35 5.93
CA TYR A 336 -7.34 -14.68 5.50
C TYR A 336 -8.75 -14.65 4.91
N ALA A 337 -9.70 -13.98 5.57
CA ALA A 337 -11.07 -13.85 5.08
C ALA A 337 -11.15 -13.03 3.79
N GLY A 338 -10.41 -11.92 3.71
CA GLY A 338 -10.30 -11.10 2.51
C GLY A 338 -9.69 -11.85 1.33
N SER A 339 -8.64 -12.64 1.58
CA SER A 339 -8.03 -13.49 0.55
C SER A 339 -8.96 -14.60 0.08
N ALA A 340 -9.76 -15.20 0.98
CA ALA A 340 -10.79 -16.16 0.62
C ALA A 340 -11.88 -15.53 -0.27
N LEU A 341 -12.29 -14.30 0.02
CA LEU A 341 -13.24 -13.56 -0.81
C LEU A 341 -12.67 -13.30 -2.20
N VAL A 342 -11.41 -12.84 -2.30
CA VAL A 342 -10.78 -12.59 -3.60
C VAL A 342 -10.58 -13.88 -4.39
N ARG A 343 -10.28 -15.02 -3.74
CA ARG A 343 -10.29 -16.34 -4.39
C ARG A 343 -11.64 -16.68 -4.98
N ALA A 344 -12.73 -16.50 -4.23
CA ALA A 344 -14.08 -16.76 -4.74
C ALA A 344 -14.41 -15.89 -5.97
N ILE A 345 -13.99 -14.62 -5.98
CA ILE A 345 -14.14 -13.72 -7.14
C ILE A 345 -13.32 -14.21 -8.34
N ARG A 346 -12.05 -14.55 -8.14
CA ARG A 346 -11.17 -15.11 -9.19
C ARG A 346 -11.77 -16.39 -9.78
N ASP A 347 -12.25 -17.29 -8.93
CA ASP A 347 -12.81 -18.56 -9.36
C ASP A 347 -14.09 -18.36 -10.19
N GLU A 348 -14.96 -17.42 -9.79
CA GLU A 348 -16.13 -17.07 -10.58
C GLU A 348 -15.75 -16.43 -11.94
N LEU A 349 -14.76 -15.53 -11.96
CA LEU A 349 -14.22 -14.98 -13.21
C LEU A 349 -13.72 -16.07 -14.16
N ASN A 350 -12.88 -16.98 -13.64
CA ASN A 350 -12.34 -18.10 -14.40
C ASN A 350 -13.44 -19.05 -14.88
N ASN A 351 -14.47 -19.29 -14.08
CA ASN A 351 -15.62 -20.11 -14.46
C ASN A 351 -16.46 -19.44 -15.55
N ARG A 352 -16.63 -18.11 -15.53
CA ARG A 352 -17.33 -17.38 -16.61
C ARG A 352 -16.53 -17.42 -17.91
N GLU A 353 -15.23 -17.11 -17.87
CA GLU A 353 -14.38 -17.12 -19.06
C GLU A 353 -14.29 -18.52 -19.67
N ARG A 354 -14.17 -19.58 -18.84
CA ARG A 354 -14.16 -20.97 -19.33
C ARG A 354 -15.48 -21.37 -20.01
N ARG A 355 -16.62 -20.91 -19.50
CA ARG A 355 -17.95 -21.17 -20.11
C ARG A 355 -18.12 -20.42 -21.44
N SER A 356 -17.54 -19.24 -21.56
CA SER A 356 -17.65 -18.39 -22.76
C SER A 356 -16.61 -18.68 -23.83
N ALA A 357 -15.50 -19.35 -23.49
CA ALA A 357 -14.45 -19.72 -24.43
C ALA A 357 -14.94 -20.80 -25.40
N THR A 358 -15.34 -20.40 -26.61
CA THR A 358 -15.60 -21.33 -27.72
C THR A 358 -14.27 -21.79 -28.31
N GLY A 359 -13.69 -22.86 -27.76
CA GLY A 359 -12.42 -23.46 -28.21
C GLY A 359 -11.18 -22.94 -27.47
N ASP A 360 -10.06 -23.67 -27.59
CA ASP A 360 -8.76 -23.43 -26.93
C ASP A 360 -8.05 -22.11 -27.34
N SER A 361 -8.75 -21.15 -27.95
CA SER A 361 -8.16 -19.88 -28.36
C SER A 361 -7.97 -18.94 -27.17
N GLY A 362 -6.77 -18.94 -26.60
CA GLY A 362 -6.22 -17.79 -25.85
C GLY A 362 -6.78 -17.54 -24.45
N TRP A 363 -7.46 -18.52 -23.83
CA TRP A 363 -7.87 -18.40 -22.42
C TRP A 363 -6.65 -18.21 -21.51
N GLN A 364 -6.64 -17.12 -20.75
CA GLN A 364 -5.65 -16.85 -19.72
C GLN A 364 -6.35 -16.82 -18.37
N PRO A 365 -6.15 -17.79 -17.47
CA PRO A 365 -6.81 -17.77 -16.17
C PRO A 365 -6.38 -16.54 -15.36
N TRP A 366 -7.35 -15.92 -14.69
CA TRP A 366 -7.11 -14.89 -13.68
C TRP A 366 -6.33 -15.46 -12.50
N THR A 367 -5.30 -14.74 -12.09
CA THR A 367 -4.57 -14.94 -10.82
C THR A 367 -5.19 -14.10 -9.69
N LEU A 368 -4.87 -14.40 -8.43
CA LEU A 368 -5.30 -13.52 -7.32
C LEU A 368 -4.66 -12.15 -7.43
N ARG A 369 -3.42 -12.09 -7.90
CA ARG A 369 -2.69 -10.84 -8.08
C ARG A 369 -3.39 -9.89 -9.04
N GLU A 370 -3.86 -10.40 -10.17
CA GLU A 370 -4.57 -9.60 -11.17
C GLU A 370 -5.92 -9.09 -10.65
N VAL A 371 -6.68 -9.93 -9.95
CA VAL A 371 -7.94 -9.52 -9.31
C VAL A 371 -7.68 -8.46 -8.25
N GLU A 372 -6.65 -8.64 -7.41
CA GLU A 372 -6.23 -7.65 -6.42
C GLU A 372 -5.83 -6.31 -7.05
N MET A 373 -5.08 -6.32 -8.16
CA MET A 373 -4.68 -5.10 -8.88
C MET A 373 -5.89 -4.30 -9.37
N VAL A 374 -6.92 -4.96 -9.91
CA VAL A 374 -8.19 -4.31 -10.27
C VAL A 374 -8.85 -3.70 -9.03
N LEU A 375 -8.99 -4.48 -7.96
CA LEU A 375 -9.64 -4.05 -6.73
C LEU A 375 -8.90 -2.89 -6.03
N PHE A 376 -7.57 -2.86 -6.13
CA PHE A 376 -6.73 -1.80 -5.62
C PHE A 376 -7.00 -0.47 -6.34
N MET A 377 -7.09 -0.48 -7.67
CA MET A 377 -7.38 0.73 -8.45
C MET A 377 -8.82 1.22 -8.24
N ASP A 378 -9.77 0.30 -8.09
CA ASP A 378 -11.16 0.59 -7.76
C ASP A 378 -11.38 1.19 -6.37
N GLY A 379 -10.37 1.08 -5.51
CA GLY A 379 -10.40 1.58 -4.15
C GLY A 379 -10.08 3.05 -4.02
N TYR A 380 -9.65 3.75 -5.08
CA TYR A 380 -9.27 5.17 -4.99
C TYR A 380 -10.41 6.12 -4.64
#